data_AF-A0A3M1BZ75-F1
#
_entry.id   AF-A0A3M1BZ75-F1
#
_cell.length_a   1.000
_cell.length_b   1.000
_cell.length_c   1.000
_cell.angle_alpha   90.00
_cell.angle_beta   90.00
_cell.angle_gamma   90.00
#
_symmetry.space_group_name_H-M   'P 1'
#
loop_
_entity.id
_entity.type
_entity.pdbx_description
1 polymer ?
#
loop_
_entity_poly.entity_id
_entity_poly.type
_entity_poly.pdbx_seq_one_letter_code
_entity_poly.pdbx_strand_id
1 'polypeptide(L)'
;LRDVKKQFKRNKKLFDTDDENIPVFGTIAAQFNDPGTNVLYKNLMDIIHRKTGAPLISKFAPGNEMSEKIYIIPPHRTRYLSEIADTIRSYNKKAEEQSAIAEKMYALKQSIEEIEKDENLDLKEKEVVLNGLNKRYKELENNLEISNKNLLDTWEYRKKKFTDDYYEFKVRDTIKKVRTYHESLSHTRIPKVAVPKFKNWGEILRWNLQENFPGQFPYTAGIYPFKREEEDPTRMFAGEGCPERTNKRFHYLSYQMPAKRLSTAFDSVTLYGRDPDYRPDIYGKIGNSGVSVCCLDDAKKLYSGFNLADPKTSVSMTINGPAPTITAFFMNAAIDQQCEIYIRQNGLEEEVKNKIRQIYEEKGLQPPQYNAPLPQGNDGLGLLLLGITGDKVLPREIYENIKKDTLSKVRGTV
;
A
#
# COMPACT_ATOMS: atom_id res chain seq x y z
N LEU A 1 -13.97 10.68 36.33
CA LEU A 1 -15.37 10.30 36.68
C LEU A 1 -15.58 10.20 38.19
N ARG A 2 -14.78 9.38 38.90
CA ARG A 2 -14.87 9.19 40.36
C ARG A 2 -14.91 10.50 41.16
N ASP A 3 -14.00 11.43 40.88
CA ASP A 3 -13.90 12.67 41.66
C ASP A 3 -15.12 13.58 41.47
N VAL A 4 -15.67 13.61 40.26
CA VAL A 4 -16.90 14.35 39.94
C VAL A 4 -18.11 13.71 40.65
N LYS A 5 -18.21 12.37 40.66
CA LYS A 5 -19.24 11.64 41.42
C LYS A 5 -19.16 11.95 42.92
N LYS A 6 -17.97 11.91 43.50
CA LYS A 6 -17.73 12.29 44.92
C LYS A 6 -18.17 13.71 45.20
N GLN A 7 -17.83 14.67 44.34
CA GLN A 7 -18.23 16.06 44.52
C GLN A 7 -19.75 16.24 44.41
N PHE A 8 -20.40 15.56 43.47
CA PHE A 8 -21.86 15.59 43.33
C PHE A 8 -22.56 15.07 44.59
N LYS A 9 -22.11 13.92 45.12
CA LYS A 9 -22.61 13.34 46.38
C LYS A 9 -22.53 14.33 47.54
N ARG A 10 -21.38 14.98 47.71
CA ARG A 10 -21.17 16.01 48.75
C ARG A 10 -22.14 17.17 48.59
N ASN A 11 -22.28 17.71 47.37
CA ASN A 11 -23.14 18.85 47.10
C ASN A 11 -24.64 18.56 47.34
N LYS A 12 -25.07 17.31 47.12
CA LYS A 12 -26.47 16.89 47.27
C LYS A 12 -26.75 16.14 48.58
N LYS A 13 -25.76 16.02 49.47
CA LYS A 13 -25.83 15.26 50.74
C LYS A 13 -26.25 13.79 50.52
N LEU A 14 -25.86 13.19 49.40
CA LEU A 14 -26.16 11.80 49.01
C LEU A 14 -25.01 10.86 49.42
N PHE A 15 -24.71 10.78 50.72
CA PHE A 15 -23.56 10.01 51.21
C PHE A 15 -23.78 8.50 51.14
N ASP A 16 -25.02 8.05 51.33
CA ASP A 16 -25.40 6.61 51.37
C ASP A 16 -25.82 6.04 50.01
N THR A 17 -25.85 6.86 48.94
CA THR A 17 -26.22 6.41 47.59
C THR A 17 -25.04 5.74 46.90
N ASP A 18 -25.22 4.59 46.24
CA ASP A 18 -24.15 3.96 45.46
C ASP A 18 -23.64 4.83 44.31
N ASP A 19 -22.34 4.71 43.99
CA ASP A 19 -21.69 5.49 42.91
C ASP A 19 -22.32 5.24 41.52
N GLU A 20 -22.95 4.08 41.31
CA GLU A 20 -23.65 3.71 40.08
C GLU A 20 -24.95 4.50 39.89
N ASN A 21 -25.61 4.88 41.00
CA ASN A 21 -26.87 5.62 40.99
C ASN A 21 -26.68 7.14 40.93
N ILE A 22 -25.43 7.62 40.91
CA ILE A 22 -25.13 9.04 40.76
C ILE A 22 -25.21 9.44 39.28
N PRO A 23 -26.00 10.48 38.92
CA PRO A 23 -26.26 10.88 37.54
C PRO A 23 -25.08 11.65 36.92
N VAL A 24 -23.91 11.03 36.90
CA VAL A 24 -22.68 11.54 36.31
C VAL A 24 -22.14 10.47 35.39
N PHE A 25 -22.11 10.79 34.10
CA PHE A 25 -21.79 9.86 33.02
C PHE A 25 -20.51 10.31 32.31
N GLY A 26 -19.61 9.36 32.05
CA GLY A 26 -18.48 9.58 31.16
C GLY A 26 -18.93 9.28 29.74
N THR A 27 -18.78 10.23 28.82
CA THR A 27 -19.22 10.08 27.42
C THR A 27 -18.09 10.44 26.47
N ILE A 28 -18.08 9.82 25.30
CA ILE A 28 -17.16 10.12 24.21
C ILE A 28 -18.00 10.36 22.96
N ALA A 29 -18.55 11.57 22.80
CA ALA A 29 -19.45 11.89 21.70
C ALA A 29 -18.81 11.77 20.30
N ALA A 30 -17.49 11.84 20.21
CA ALA A 30 -16.74 11.62 18.96
C ALA A 30 -16.67 10.14 18.54
N GLN A 31 -17.05 9.21 19.41
CA GLN A 31 -17.06 7.78 19.13
C GLN A 31 -18.47 7.34 18.73
N PHE A 32 -18.56 6.68 17.56
CA PHE A 32 -19.82 6.12 17.10
C PHE A 32 -20.31 5.06 18.08
N ASN A 33 -21.61 5.13 18.41
CA ASN A 33 -22.28 4.20 19.32
C ASN A 33 -21.60 4.06 20.70
N ASP A 34 -21.09 5.17 21.24
CA ASP A 34 -20.44 5.22 22.55
C ASP A 34 -21.38 4.74 23.69
N PRO A 35 -20.97 3.71 24.49
CA PRO A 35 -21.79 3.17 25.57
C PRO A 35 -22.22 4.21 26.61
N GLY A 36 -21.33 5.13 27.00
CA GLY A 36 -21.64 6.17 27.98
C GLY A 36 -22.68 7.17 27.48
N THR A 37 -22.60 7.55 26.20
CA THR A 37 -23.62 8.40 25.55
C THR A 37 -24.98 7.70 25.50
N ASN A 38 -24.98 6.39 25.23
CA ASN A 38 -26.16 5.54 25.25
C ASN A 38 -26.82 5.46 26.64
N VAL A 39 -26.02 5.31 27.71
CA VAL A 39 -26.50 5.34 29.10
C VAL A 39 -27.06 6.71 29.47
N LEU A 40 -26.39 7.79 29.07
CA LEU A 40 -26.86 9.17 29.29
C LEU A 40 -28.20 9.41 28.59
N TYR A 41 -28.33 8.99 27.34
CA TYR A 41 -29.58 9.08 26.56
C TYR A 41 -30.73 8.39 27.30
N LYS A 42 -30.56 7.13 27.72
CA LYS A 42 -31.63 6.37 28.39
C LYS A 42 -32.09 7.06 29.68
N ASN A 43 -31.14 7.49 30.52
CA ASN A 43 -31.45 8.22 31.76
C ASN A 43 -32.19 9.54 31.49
N LEU A 44 -31.76 10.28 30.46
CA LEU A 44 -32.40 11.54 30.08
C LEU A 44 -33.85 11.32 29.61
N MET A 45 -34.09 10.31 28.78
CA MET A 45 -35.44 9.96 28.32
C MET A 45 -36.36 9.57 29.48
N ASP A 46 -35.87 8.77 30.43
CA ASP A 46 -36.64 8.37 31.60
C ASP A 46 -36.97 9.56 32.51
N ILE A 47 -36.04 10.53 32.65
CA ILE A 47 -36.29 11.78 33.37
C ILE A 47 -37.34 12.64 32.66
N ILE A 48 -37.26 12.78 31.34
CA ILE A 48 -38.23 13.57 30.55
C ILE A 48 -39.62 12.96 30.68
N HIS A 49 -39.75 11.64 30.49
CA HIS A 49 -41.01 10.92 30.66
C HIS A 49 -41.59 11.15 32.06
N ARG A 50 -40.78 10.94 33.12
CA ARG A 50 -41.21 11.12 34.50
C ARG A 50 -41.67 12.54 34.83
N LYS A 51 -40.98 13.56 34.30
CA LYS A 51 -41.29 14.97 34.59
C LYS A 51 -42.46 15.53 33.79
N THR A 52 -42.71 15.01 32.59
CA THR A 52 -43.66 15.62 31.64
C THR A 52 -44.86 14.75 31.33
N GLY A 53 -44.80 13.44 31.62
CA GLY A 53 -45.82 12.47 31.20
C GLY A 53 -45.82 12.18 29.70
N ALA A 54 -44.89 12.74 28.92
CA ALA A 54 -44.84 12.54 27.47
C ALA A 54 -44.62 11.06 27.11
N PRO A 55 -45.20 10.53 26.01
CA PRO A 55 -45.12 9.12 25.62
C PRO A 55 -43.77 8.76 24.96
N LEU A 56 -42.67 9.18 25.57
CA LEU A 56 -41.30 9.02 25.07
C LEU A 56 -40.54 7.91 25.82
N ILE A 57 -41.18 6.75 26.00
CA ILE A 57 -40.59 5.62 26.70
C ILE A 57 -39.59 4.92 25.76
N SER A 58 -38.29 5.06 26.04
CA SER A 58 -37.25 4.41 25.25
C SER A 58 -37.17 2.91 25.56
N LYS A 59 -37.26 2.08 24.52
CA LYS A 59 -37.02 0.62 24.56
C LYS A 59 -35.54 0.25 24.45
N PHE A 60 -34.68 1.24 24.31
CA PHE A 60 -33.24 1.02 24.18
C PHE A 60 -32.66 0.56 25.53
N ALA A 61 -31.95 -0.57 25.51
CA ALA A 61 -31.25 -1.12 26.66
C ALA A 61 -29.74 -0.88 26.47
N PRO A 62 -29.11 0.07 27.19
CA PRO A 62 -27.67 0.20 27.14
C PRO A 62 -27.02 -1.07 27.71
N GLY A 63 -25.93 -1.54 27.07
CA GLY A 63 -25.10 -2.60 27.64
C GLY A 63 -24.36 -2.14 28.89
N ASN A 64 -23.75 -3.08 29.62
CA ASN A 64 -22.93 -2.79 30.81
C ASN A 64 -21.50 -2.34 30.46
N GLU A 65 -21.21 -2.05 29.19
CA GLU A 65 -19.90 -1.63 28.72
C GLU A 65 -19.61 -0.19 29.17
N MET A 66 -18.38 0.05 29.61
CA MET A 66 -17.91 1.40 29.88
C MET A 66 -17.41 2.07 28.60
N SER A 67 -17.60 3.38 28.50
CA SER A 67 -16.92 4.18 27.47
C SER A 67 -15.40 4.07 27.61
N GLU A 68 -14.80 3.28 26.74
CA GLU A 68 -13.35 3.22 26.57
C GLU A 68 -12.94 3.97 25.32
N LYS A 69 -11.93 4.82 25.45
CA LYS A 69 -11.39 5.56 24.31
C LYS A 69 -10.63 4.58 23.42
N ILE A 70 -11.14 4.38 22.20
CA ILE A 70 -10.44 3.59 21.18
C ILE A 70 -9.23 4.41 20.68
N TYR A 71 -8.03 3.87 20.89
CA TYR A 71 -6.79 4.49 20.41
C TYR A 71 -6.36 3.91 19.08
N ILE A 72 -6.32 4.74 18.03
CA ILE A 72 -5.63 4.38 16.78
C ILE A 72 -4.11 4.41 17.01
N ILE A 73 -3.62 5.45 17.69
CA ILE A 73 -2.23 5.59 18.12
C ILE A 73 -2.21 5.53 19.65
N PRO A 74 -1.50 4.57 20.25
CA PRO A 74 -1.47 4.45 21.71
C PRO A 74 -0.79 5.68 22.34
N PRO A 75 -1.20 6.11 23.55
CA PRO A 75 -0.72 7.36 24.16
C PRO A 75 0.81 7.47 24.25
N HIS A 76 1.49 6.36 24.51
CA HIS A 76 2.95 6.31 24.62
C HIS A 76 3.69 6.49 23.27
N ARG A 77 2.98 6.43 22.13
CA ARG A 77 3.53 6.65 20.79
C ARG A 77 3.15 8.00 20.19
N THR A 78 2.54 8.91 20.93
CA THR A 78 2.10 10.22 20.42
C THR A 78 3.22 11.05 19.77
N ARG A 79 4.49 10.82 20.14
CA ARG A 79 5.66 11.52 19.61
C ARG A 79 6.40 10.80 18.47
N TYR A 80 5.81 9.74 17.90
CA TYR A 80 6.44 8.94 16.85
C TYR A 80 7.01 9.74 15.67
N LEU A 81 6.37 10.84 15.25
CA LEU A 81 6.90 11.70 14.18
C LEU A 81 8.19 12.43 14.58
N SER A 82 8.29 12.87 15.84
CA SER A 82 9.54 13.44 16.37
C SER A 82 10.63 12.37 16.43
N GLU A 83 10.30 11.16 16.88
CA GLU A 83 11.24 10.03 16.92
C GLU A 83 11.78 9.70 15.51
N ILE A 84 10.92 9.73 14.48
CA ILE A 84 11.33 9.53 13.07
C ILE A 84 12.27 10.65 12.62
N ALA A 85 11.93 11.91 12.89
CA ALA A 85 12.78 13.05 12.50
C ALA A 85 14.15 13.00 13.19
N ASP A 86 14.19 12.67 14.49
CA ASP A 86 15.43 12.54 15.26
C ASP A 86 16.27 11.34 14.79
N THR A 87 15.62 10.25 14.40
CA THR A 87 16.29 9.08 13.80
C THR A 87 16.99 9.47 12.49
N ILE A 88 16.32 10.20 11.60
CA ILE A 88 16.90 10.64 10.31
C ILE A 88 18.06 11.62 10.55
N ARG A 89 17.89 12.60 11.44
CA ARG A 89 18.96 13.56 11.78
C ARG A 89 20.17 12.87 12.39
N SER A 90 19.94 11.93 13.29
CA SER A 90 21.01 11.15 13.93
C SER A 90 21.74 10.28 12.90
N TYR A 91 21.01 9.66 11.97
CA TYR A 91 21.61 8.91 10.87
C TYR A 91 22.51 9.81 10.01
N ASN A 92 22.02 10.97 9.58
CA ASN A 92 22.79 11.91 8.75
C ASN A 92 24.04 12.40 9.48
N LYS A 93 23.92 12.78 10.76
CA LYS A 93 25.06 13.18 11.58
C LYS A 93 26.11 12.08 11.65
N LYS A 94 25.69 10.84 11.92
CA LYS A 94 26.58 9.68 11.98
C LYS A 94 27.24 9.38 10.64
N ALA A 95 26.52 9.54 9.53
CA ALA A 95 27.07 9.37 8.19
C ALA A 95 28.20 10.38 7.91
N GLU A 96 28.02 11.65 8.28
CA GLU A 96 29.06 12.67 8.16
C GLU A 96 30.26 12.38 9.09
N GLU A 97 30.03 11.99 10.34
CA GLU A 97 31.10 11.63 11.29
C GLU A 97 31.95 10.46 10.79
N GLN A 98 31.31 9.40 10.30
CA GLN A 98 31.98 8.21 9.74
C GLN A 98 32.73 8.53 8.45
N SER A 99 32.16 9.39 7.59
CA SER A 99 32.81 9.84 6.36
C SER A 99 34.06 10.68 6.65
N ALA A 100 34.00 11.56 7.66
CA ALA A 100 35.15 12.34 8.11
C ALA A 100 36.27 11.46 8.71
N ILE A 101 35.94 10.36 9.39
CA ILE A 101 36.92 9.36 9.84
C ILE A 101 37.58 8.69 8.64
N ALA A 102 36.79 8.22 7.67
CA ALA A 102 37.29 7.56 6.47
C ALA A 102 38.19 8.47 5.63
N GLU A 103 37.86 9.76 5.49
CA GLU A 103 38.69 10.75 4.82
C GLU A 103 40.07 10.91 5.49
N LYS A 104 40.11 11.02 6.82
CA LYS A 104 41.36 11.09 7.59
C LYS A 104 42.19 9.82 7.44
N MET A 105 41.54 8.65 7.46
CA MET A 105 42.20 7.36 7.21
C MET A 105 42.82 7.30 5.82
N TYR A 106 42.09 7.76 4.79
CA TYR A 106 42.60 7.82 3.42
C TYR A 106 43.84 8.72 3.30
N ALA A 107 43.79 9.91 3.90
CA ALA A 107 44.93 10.83 3.91
C ALA A 107 46.17 10.20 4.59
N LEU A 108 45.99 9.56 5.76
CA LEU A 108 47.09 8.87 6.45
C LEU A 108 47.64 7.71 5.62
N LYS A 109 46.77 6.94 4.96
CA LYS A 109 47.18 5.83 4.10
C LYS A 109 48.04 6.31 2.94
N GLN A 110 47.64 7.40 2.28
CA GLN A 110 48.43 8.01 1.21
C GLN A 110 49.79 8.52 1.73
N SER A 111 49.82 9.18 2.89
CA SER A 111 51.07 9.64 3.50
C SER A 111 52.01 8.48 3.86
N ILE A 112 51.49 7.39 4.42
CA ILE A 112 52.25 6.17 4.73
C ILE A 112 52.86 5.60 3.43
N GLU A 113 52.06 5.45 2.38
CA GLU A 113 52.53 4.89 1.10
C GLU A 113 53.59 5.77 0.42
N GLU A 114 53.48 7.10 0.54
CA GLU A 114 54.47 8.01 -0.04
C GLU A 114 55.80 7.95 0.70
N ILE A 115 55.77 7.94 2.04
CA ILE A 115 56.96 7.80 2.88
C ILE A 115 57.62 6.43 2.67
N GLU A 116 56.83 5.37 2.55
CA GLU A 116 57.33 4.02 2.23
C GLU A 116 58.11 3.98 0.91
N LYS A 117 57.72 4.77 -0.09
CA LYS A 117 58.38 4.85 -1.40
C LYS A 117 59.57 5.79 -1.45
N ASP A 118 59.70 6.72 -0.50
CA ASP A 118 60.83 7.64 -0.49
C ASP A 118 62.12 6.91 -0.10
N GLU A 119 63.04 6.79 -1.07
CA GLU A 119 64.35 6.15 -0.92
C GLU A 119 65.41 7.10 -0.34
N ASN A 120 65.12 8.41 -0.26
CA ASN A 120 66.09 9.42 0.19
C ASN A 120 66.04 9.70 1.71
N LEU A 121 65.01 9.19 2.40
CA LEU A 121 64.85 9.34 3.85
C LEU A 121 65.74 8.36 4.62
N ASP A 122 66.35 8.83 5.71
CA ASP A 122 67.07 7.96 6.63
C ASP A 122 66.14 6.87 7.19
N LEU A 123 66.65 5.63 7.26
CA LEU A 123 65.86 4.46 7.66
C LEU A 123 65.26 4.60 9.06
N LYS A 124 65.97 5.20 10.02
CA LYS A 124 65.47 5.38 11.38
C LYS A 124 64.41 6.48 11.45
N GLU A 125 64.62 7.58 10.74
CA GLU A 125 63.64 8.67 10.65
C GLU A 125 62.35 8.18 10.00
N LYS A 126 62.47 7.40 8.91
CA LYS A 126 61.36 6.76 8.22
C LYS A 126 60.56 5.84 9.14
N GLU A 127 61.23 4.99 9.91
CA GLU A 127 60.56 4.08 10.86
C GLU A 127 59.78 4.83 11.95
N VAL A 128 60.36 5.91 12.50
CA VAL A 128 59.69 6.73 13.54
C VAL A 128 58.41 7.36 13.00
N VAL A 129 58.46 7.96 11.80
CA VAL A 129 57.29 8.61 11.18
C VAL A 129 56.22 7.57 10.83
N LEU A 130 56.61 6.45 10.21
CA LEU A 130 55.67 5.39 9.85
C LEU A 130 54.99 4.78 11.08
N ASN A 131 55.70 4.59 12.18
CA ASN A 131 55.10 4.09 13.43
C ASN A 131 54.05 5.06 13.98
N GLY A 132 54.33 6.36 13.96
CA GLY A 132 53.37 7.39 14.38
C GLY A 132 52.10 7.41 13.52
N LEU A 133 52.27 7.40 12.19
CA LEU A 133 51.15 7.41 11.23
C LEU A 133 50.32 6.12 11.32
N ASN A 134 50.96 4.94 11.37
CA ASN A 134 50.28 3.66 11.49
C ASN A 134 49.51 3.54 12.82
N LYS A 135 50.08 4.04 13.92
CA LYS A 135 49.36 4.11 15.20
C LYS A 135 48.10 4.95 15.07
N ARG A 136 48.20 6.15 14.49
CA ARG A 136 47.04 7.04 14.30
C ARG A 136 46.00 6.45 13.34
N TYR A 137 46.44 5.77 12.29
CA TYR A 137 45.55 5.06 11.36
C TYR A 137 44.72 4.00 12.10
N LYS A 138 45.37 3.14 12.90
CA LYS A 138 44.69 2.11 13.69
C LYS A 138 43.69 2.69 14.70
N GLU A 139 44.02 3.81 15.33
CA GLU A 139 43.09 4.52 16.22
C GLU A 139 41.82 4.98 15.48
N LEU A 140 41.96 5.53 14.28
CA LEU A 140 40.82 5.96 13.47
C LEU A 140 40.03 4.76 12.94
N GLU A 141 40.71 3.69 12.52
CA GLU A 141 40.10 2.46 12.05
C GLU A 141 39.19 1.84 13.12
N ASN A 142 39.61 1.85 14.39
CA ASN A 142 38.78 1.38 15.50
C ASN A 142 37.52 2.22 15.75
N ASN A 143 37.49 3.48 15.28
CA ASN A 143 36.32 4.36 15.38
C ASN A 143 35.41 4.27 14.15
N LEU A 144 35.85 3.58 13.09
CA LEU A 144 35.05 3.31 11.90
C LEU A 144 34.19 2.06 12.14
N GLU A 145 32.90 2.15 11.86
CA GLU A 145 32.02 0.99 12.01
C GLU A 145 32.39 -0.13 11.04
N ILE A 146 32.24 -1.38 11.48
CA ILE A 146 32.58 -2.57 10.70
C ILE A 146 31.82 -2.61 9.37
N SER A 147 30.55 -2.20 9.36
CA SER A 147 29.75 -2.10 8.13
C SER A 147 30.33 -1.09 7.13
N ASN A 148 30.87 0.03 7.62
CA ASN A 148 31.46 1.08 6.80
C ASN A 148 32.83 0.66 6.27
N LYS A 149 33.61 -0.07 7.08
CA LYS A 149 34.85 -0.71 6.62
C LYS A 149 34.58 -1.71 5.49
N ASN A 150 33.67 -2.64 5.70
CA ASN A 150 33.26 -3.60 4.67
C ASN A 150 32.75 -2.91 3.39
N LEU A 151 32.10 -1.75 3.54
CA LEU A 151 31.63 -0.95 2.43
C LEU A 151 32.78 -0.42 1.57
N LEU A 152 33.82 0.13 2.22
CA LEU A 152 35.03 0.62 1.56
C LEU A 152 35.80 -0.52 0.91
N ASP A 153 36.00 -1.64 1.63
CA ASP A 153 36.72 -2.82 1.13
C ASP A 153 36.05 -3.44 -0.11
N THR A 154 34.71 -3.36 -0.19
CA THR A 154 33.93 -3.91 -1.31
C THR A 154 33.57 -2.88 -2.37
N TRP A 155 34.07 -1.64 -2.29
CA TRP A 155 33.68 -0.55 -3.20
C TRP A 155 33.95 -0.87 -4.67
N GLU A 156 35.14 -1.36 -5.01
CA GLU A 156 35.49 -1.73 -6.38
C GLU A 156 34.61 -2.86 -6.93
N TYR A 157 34.36 -3.88 -6.10
CA TYR A 157 33.46 -4.98 -6.46
C TYR A 157 32.02 -4.48 -6.70
N ARG A 158 31.54 -3.56 -5.87
CA ARG A 158 30.18 -2.98 -6.00
C ARG A 158 30.06 -2.11 -7.25
N LYS A 159 31.05 -1.27 -7.55
CA LYS A 159 31.12 -0.53 -8.82
C LYS A 159 31.10 -1.49 -10.01
N LYS A 160 31.91 -2.56 -9.93
CA LYS A 160 32.05 -3.54 -11.01
C LYS A 160 30.71 -4.16 -11.41
N LYS A 161 29.83 -4.47 -10.46
CA LYS A 161 28.48 -4.99 -10.77
C LYS A 161 27.68 -4.09 -11.70
N PHE A 162 27.85 -2.77 -11.62
CA PHE A 162 27.12 -1.81 -12.46
C PHE A 162 27.85 -1.45 -13.74
N THR A 163 29.15 -1.77 -13.85
CA THR A 163 29.96 -1.54 -15.07
C THR A 163 30.18 -2.79 -15.92
N ASP A 164 30.00 -3.98 -15.36
CA ASP A 164 29.97 -5.23 -16.14
C ASP A 164 28.77 -5.21 -17.10
N ASP A 165 28.86 -5.89 -18.25
CA ASP A 165 27.81 -5.86 -19.30
C ASP A 165 26.43 -6.31 -18.80
N TYR A 166 26.42 -7.19 -17.79
CA TYR A 166 25.23 -7.73 -17.16
C TYR A 166 25.31 -7.59 -15.64
N TYR A 167 24.22 -7.13 -15.05
CA TYR A 167 23.98 -7.21 -13.62
C TYR A 167 23.17 -8.47 -13.32
N GLU A 168 23.70 -9.34 -12.47
CA GLU A 168 23.07 -10.59 -12.08
C GLU A 168 22.54 -10.52 -10.65
N PHE A 169 21.29 -10.92 -10.45
CA PHE A 169 20.69 -11.02 -9.12
C PHE A 169 19.75 -12.22 -9.02
N LYS A 170 19.69 -12.80 -7.82
CA LYS A 170 18.84 -13.95 -7.52
C LYS A 170 17.47 -13.47 -7.05
N VAL A 171 16.41 -13.91 -7.73
CA VAL A 171 15.01 -13.72 -7.32
C VAL A 171 14.43 -15.09 -7.03
N ARG A 172 14.20 -15.39 -5.74
CA ARG A 172 13.84 -16.75 -5.28
C ARG A 172 14.87 -17.76 -5.80
N ASP A 173 14.48 -18.72 -6.63
CA ASP A 173 15.37 -19.75 -7.17
C ASP A 173 15.89 -19.45 -8.58
N THR A 174 15.59 -18.26 -9.14
CA THR A 174 15.97 -17.90 -10.50
C THR A 174 17.02 -16.79 -10.52
N ILE A 175 18.08 -16.96 -11.30
CA ILE A 175 19.04 -15.89 -11.59
C ILE A 175 18.47 -15.03 -12.72
N LYS A 176 18.32 -13.74 -12.47
CA LYS A 176 17.94 -12.74 -13.47
C LYS A 176 19.18 -11.96 -13.89
N LYS A 177 19.32 -11.74 -15.19
CA LYS A 177 20.40 -10.94 -15.79
C LYS A 177 19.78 -9.72 -16.46
N VAL A 178 20.36 -8.55 -16.23
CA VAL A 178 19.90 -7.29 -16.83
C VAL A 178 21.09 -6.61 -17.47
N ARG A 179 20.95 -6.17 -18.73
CA ARG A 179 21.99 -5.38 -19.40
C ARG A 179 22.20 -4.07 -18.66
N THR A 180 23.44 -3.68 -18.41
CA THR A 180 23.78 -2.44 -17.69
C THR A 180 23.96 -1.24 -18.62
N TYR A 181 24.01 -1.45 -19.93
CA TYR A 181 24.17 -0.40 -20.95
C TYR A 181 23.04 -0.45 -21.98
N HIS A 182 22.77 0.71 -22.57
CA HIS A 182 22.12 0.83 -23.87
C HIS A 182 23.15 1.30 -24.89
N GLU A 183 23.10 0.75 -26.09
CA GLU A 183 23.91 1.23 -27.21
C GLU A 183 23.10 2.24 -28.02
N SER A 184 23.68 3.43 -28.26
CA SER A 184 23.04 4.46 -29.09
C SER A 184 23.18 4.14 -30.58
N LEU A 185 22.46 4.89 -31.44
CA LEU A 185 22.61 4.81 -32.89
C LEU A 185 24.04 5.11 -33.38
N SER A 186 24.83 5.83 -32.58
CA SER A 186 26.24 6.12 -32.84
C SER A 186 27.20 5.12 -32.18
N HIS A 187 26.70 3.94 -31.77
CA HIS A 187 27.46 2.89 -31.08
C HIS A 187 28.06 3.31 -29.72
N THR A 188 27.57 4.40 -29.14
CA THR A 188 28.03 4.84 -27.82
C THR A 188 27.32 4.02 -26.75
N ARG A 189 28.11 3.41 -25.85
CA ARG A 189 27.58 2.67 -24.70
C ARG A 189 27.16 3.64 -23.59
N ILE A 190 25.86 3.81 -23.41
CA ILE A 190 25.26 4.65 -22.38
C ILE A 190 24.94 3.78 -21.16
N PRO A 191 25.57 4.00 -19.99
CA PRO A 191 25.25 3.21 -18.80
C PRO A 191 23.85 3.53 -18.31
N LYS A 192 23.10 2.49 -17.90
CA LYS A 192 21.80 2.64 -17.22
C LYS A 192 21.96 3.24 -15.83
N VAL A 193 23.09 3.01 -15.16
CA VAL A 193 23.47 3.58 -13.87
C VAL A 193 24.88 4.15 -13.97
N ALA A 194 25.04 5.45 -13.78
CA ALA A 194 26.35 6.09 -13.75
C ALA A 194 27.04 5.83 -12.42
N VAL A 195 28.31 5.40 -12.48
CA VAL A 195 29.12 5.08 -11.29
C VAL A 195 30.05 6.24 -10.97
N PRO A 196 30.10 6.73 -9.71
CA PRO A 196 30.98 7.82 -9.33
C PRO A 196 32.45 7.40 -9.38
N LYS A 197 33.32 8.37 -9.74
CA LYS A 197 34.78 8.17 -9.88
C LYS A 197 35.56 8.63 -8.64
N PHE A 198 34.92 8.60 -7.47
CA PHE A 198 35.55 9.02 -6.22
C PHE A 198 36.76 8.11 -5.87
N LYS A 199 37.82 8.74 -5.37
CA LYS A 199 39.00 8.07 -4.81
C LYS A 199 39.09 8.20 -3.29
N ASN A 200 38.72 9.36 -2.76
CA ASN A 200 38.70 9.64 -1.32
C ASN A 200 37.66 8.74 -0.62
N TRP A 201 38.09 8.03 0.42
CA TRP A 201 37.22 7.13 1.18
C TRP A 201 36.08 7.86 1.90
N GLY A 202 36.25 9.12 2.30
CA GLY A 202 35.19 9.92 2.89
C GLY A 202 34.05 10.18 1.91
N GLU A 203 34.37 10.61 0.69
CA GLU A 203 33.37 10.83 -0.38
C GLU A 203 32.67 9.52 -0.78
N ILE A 204 33.43 8.43 -0.89
CA ILE A 204 32.86 7.10 -1.15
C ILE A 204 31.86 6.73 -0.06
N LEU A 205 32.25 6.84 1.22
CA LEU A 205 31.40 6.44 2.33
C LEU A 205 30.17 7.34 2.44
N ARG A 206 30.35 8.66 2.34
CA ARG A 206 29.25 9.64 2.39
C ARG A 206 28.20 9.34 1.34
N TRP A 207 28.61 9.19 0.09
CA TRP A 207 27.71 8.90 -1.02
C TRP A 207 26.96 7.59 -0.82
N ASN A 208 27.64 6.55 -0.33
CA ASN A 208 27.02 5.25 -0.07
C ASN A 208 26.01 5.27 1.09
N LEU A 209 26.20 6.13 2.09
CA LEU A 209 25.28 6.25 3.22
C LEU A 209 24.09 7.17 2.90
N GLN A 210 24.26 8.16 2.03
CA GLN A 210 23.20 9.15 1.75
C GLN A 210 22.39 8.85 0.48
N GLU A 211 23.02 8.31 -0.57
CA GLU A 211 22.40 8.18 -1.89
C GLU A 211 22.42 6.75 -2.41
N ASN A 212 23.61 6.13 -2.40
CA ASN A 212 23.92 4.78 -2.83
C ASN A 212 23.46 4.42 -4.27
N PHE A 213 23.85 3.23 -4.71
CA PHE A 213 23.32 2.63 -5.92
C PHE A 213 21.84 2.28 -5.76
N PRO A 214 21.06 2.30 -6.87
CA PRO A 214 19.68 1.84 -6.84
C PRO A 214 19.60 0.39 -6.36
N GLY A 215 18.55 0.06 -5.61
CA GLY A 215 18.36 -1.23 -4.97
C GLY A 215 19.22 -1.46 -3.72
N GLN A 216 19.91 -0.43 -3.20
CA GLN A 216 20.71 -0.51 -1.99
C GLN A 216 20.33 0.62 -1.03
N PHE A 217 20.30 0.32 0.27
CA PHE A 217 19.96 1.30 1.31
C PHE A 217 20.86 2.56 1.22
N PRO A 218 20.33 3.80 1.32
CA PRO A 218 18.96 4.16 1.73
C PRO A 218 17.93 4.20 0.58
N TYR A 219 18.23 3.62 -0.57
CA TYR A 219 17.35 3.51 -1.74
C TYR A 219 16.97 4.86 -2.37
N THR A 220 17.78 5.90 -2.15
CA THR A 220 17.55 7.24 -2.69
C THR A 220 17.42 7.24 -4.22
N ALA A 221 18.24 6.44 -4.91
CA ALA A 221 18.18 6.28 -6.36
C ALA A 221 17.11 5.27 -6.85
N GLY A 222 16.35 4.66 -5.95
CA GLY A 222 15.29 3.70 -6.25
C GLY A 222 15.41 2.38 -5.48
N ILE A 223 14.29 1.71 -5.25
CA ILE A 223 14.20 0.45 -4.49
C ILE A 223 14.67 -0.80 -5.26
N TYR A 224 14.82 -0.70 -6.58
CA TYR A 224 15.28 -1.80 -7.43
C TYR A 224 16.57 -1.40 -8.15
N PRO A 225 17.51 -2.34 -8.38
CA PRO A 225 18.76 -2.03 -9.09
C PRO A 225 18.57 -1.47 -10.49
N PHE A 226 17.52 -1.91 -11.20
CA PHE A 226 17.14 -1.42 -12.52
C PHE A 226 15.62 -1.32 -12.64
N LYS A 227 15.15 -0.47 -13.57
CA LYS A 227 13.74 -0.45 -13.99
C LYS A 227 13.37 -1.78 -14.66
N ARG A 228 12.10 -2.18 -14.56
CA ARG A 228 11.58 -3.36 -15.26
C ARG A 228 11.60 -3.11 -16.78
N GLU A 229 12.03 -4.10 -17.55
CA GLU A 229 12.06 -4.01 -19.03
C GLU A 229 10.70 -4.40 -19.64
N GLU A 230 9.96 -5.32 -19.03
CA GLU A 230 8.72 -5.91 -19.59
C GLU A 230 7.44 -5.16 -19.18
N GLU A 231 7.52 -4.23 -18.24
CA GLU A 231 6.36 -3.56 -17.67
C GLU A 231 6.61 -2.05 -17.56
N ASP A 232 6.12 -1.30 -18.55
CA ASP A 232 6.13 0.16 -18.51
C ASP A 232 5.36 0.65 -17.26
N PRO A 233 5.87 1.66 -16.52
CA PRO A 233 5.17 2.21 -15.38
C PRO A 233 3.82 2.86 -15.73
N THR A 234 3.59 3.20 -17.00
CA THR A 234 2.38 3.87 -17.49
C THR A 234 1.13 3.15 -17.00
N ARG A 235 0.28 3.92 -16.32
CA ARG A 235 -1.01 3.47 -15.81
C ARG A 235 -2.04 4.53 -16.19
N MET A 236 -2.92 4.17 -17.12
CA MET A 236 -3.86 5.14 -17.70
C MET A 236 -5.10 5.29 -16.80
N PHE A 237 -5.34 6.52 -16.35
CA PHE A 237 -6.50 6.89 -15.55
C PHE A 237 -7.74 7.08 -16.42
N ALA A 238 -8.81 6.34 -16.13
CA ALA A 238 -10.05 6.41 -16.87
C ALA A 238 -11.27 6.12 -15.98
N GLY A 239 -12.38 6.77 -16.31
CA GLY A 239 -13.66 6.60 -15.65
C GLY A 239 -14.61 7.68 -16.13
N GLU A 240 -15.69 7.28 -16.80
CA GLU A 240 -16.74 8.17 -17.28
C GLU A 240 -18.00 7.35 -17.61
N GLY A 241 -19.15 7.84 -17.16
CA GLY A 241 -20.46 7.27 -17.47
C GLY A 241 -20.69 5.92 -16.81
N CYS A 242 -21.32 5.00 -17.55
CA CYS A 242 -21.59 3.65 -17.09
C CYS A 242 -20.33 2.74 -17.14
N PRO A 243 -20.36 1.61 -16.42
CA PRO A 243 -19.30 0.61 -16.44
C PRO A 243 -18.86 0.20 -17.85
N GLU A 244 -19.80 -0.01 -18.77
CA GLU A 244 -19.52 -0.45 -20.14
C GLU A 244 -18.74 0.60 -20.96
N ARG A 245 -19.04 1.90 -20.75
CA ARG A 245 -18.31 3.00 -21.40
C ARG A 245 -16.87 3.04 -20.92
N THR A 246 -16.66 2.89 -19.61
CA THR A 246 -15.33 2.88 -19.02
C THR A 246 -14.57 1.61 -19.37
N ASN A 247 -15.22 0.45 -19.42
CA ASN A 247 -14.65 -0.80 -19.91
C ASN A 247 -14.13 -0.66 -21.35
N LYS A 248 -14.94 -0.07 -22.25
CA LYS A 248 -14.51 0.25 -23.62
C LYS A 248 -13.27 1.14 -23.64
N ARG A 249 -13.19 2.14 -22.76
CA ARG A 249 -12.02 3.00 -22.65
C ARG A 249 -10.79 2.24 -22.16
N PHE A 250 -10.92 1.35 -21.17
CA PHE A 250 -9.81 0.51 -20.71
C PHE A 250 -9.28 -0.42 -21.81
N HIS A 251 -10.17 -1.05 -22.58
CA HIS A 251 -9.77 -1.90 -23.71
C HIS A 251 -9.03 -1.09 -24.78
N TYR A 252 -9.55 0.09 -25.13
CA TYR A 252 -8.89 0.99 -26.06
C TYR A 252 -7.48 1.40 -25.60
N LEU A 253 -7.35 1.84 -24.35
CA LEU A 253 -6.07 2.33 -23.79
C LEU A 253 -5.02 1.24 -23.63
N SER A 254 -5.45 -0.02 -23.45
CA SER A 254 -4.56 -1.13 -23.18
C SER A 254 -4.40 -2.10 -24.35
N TYR A 255 -5.05 -1.88 -25.49
CA TYR A 255 -5.21 -2.85 -26.59
C TYR A 255 -3.90 -3.53 -27.00
N GLN A 256 -2.83 -2.76 -27.18
CA GLN A 256 -1.51 -3.27 -27.62
C GLN A 256 -0.48 -3.39 -26.49
N MET A 257 -0.88 -3.16 -25.24
CA MET A 257 0.03 -3.25 -24.11
C MET A 257 0.13 -4.70 -23.62
N PRO A 258 1.34 -5.27 -23.46
CA PRO A 258 1.54 -6.64 -22.99
C PRO A 258 1.14 -6.82 -21.50
N ALA A 259 1.18 -5.74 -20.72
CA ALA A 259 0.69 -5.68 -19.36
C ALA A 259 -0.52 -4.75 -19.27
N LYS A 260 -1.58 -5.18 -18.58
CA LYS A 260 -2.83 -4.42 -18.43
C LYS A 260 -2.80 -3.70 -17.08
N ARG A 261 -2.45 -2.41 -17.08
CA ARG A 261 -2.34 -1.56 -15.88
C ARG A 261 -3.46 -0.52 -15.88
N LEU A 262 -4.58 -0.87 -15.27
CA LEU A 262 -5.78 -0.04 -15.27
C LEU A 262 -5.77 0.93 -14.07
N SER A 263 -6.32 2.13 -14.23
CA SER A 263 -6.59 3.03 -13.09
C SER A 263 -7.98 3.62 -13.19
N THR A 264 -8.81 3.35 -12.20
CA THR A 264 -10.24 3.63 -12.20
C THR A 264 -10.56 4.91 -11.43
N ALA A 265 -11.25 5.83 -12.10
CA ALA A 265 -11.86 7.01 -11.50
C ALA A 265 -13.35 6.78 -11.26
N PHE A 266 -13.85 6.94 -10.04
CA PHE A 266 -15.28 6.81 -9.71
C PHE A 266 -15.99 8.16 -9.72
N ASP A 267 -17.28 8.16 -10.07
CA ASP A 267 -18.10 9.37 -10.01
C ASP A 267 -18.30 9.84 -8.57
N SER A 268 -18.78 11.08 -8.39
CA SER A 268 -18.98 11.61 -7.04
C SER A 268 -20.06 10.88 -6.22
N VAL A 269 -20.96 10.14 -6.86
CA VAL A 269 -22.04 9.41 -6.16
C VAL A 269 -21.45 8.15 -5.50
N THR A 270 -20.68 7.37 -6.27
CA THR A 270 -19.90 6.22 -5.79
C THR A 270 -18.82 6.65 -4.78
N LEU A 271 -18.11 7.77 -5.00
CA LEU A 271 -17.07 8.26 -4.07
C LEU A 271 -17.62 8.51 -2.64
N TYR A 272 -18.91 8.81 -2.51
CA TYR A 272 -19.59 9.05 -1.24
C TYR A 272 -20.44 7.86 -0.76
N GLY A 273 -20.34 6.70 -1.42
CA GLY A 273 -21.03 5.48 -1.01
C GLY A 273 -22.55 5.59 -1.12
N ARG A 274 -23.04 6.28 -2.17
CA ARG A 274 -24.46 6.41 -2.47
C ARG A 274 -24.81 5.65 -3.74
N ASP A 275 -26.07 5.23 -3.80
CA ASP A 275 -26.65 4.68 -5.02
C ASP A 275 -27.14 5.81 -5.94
N PRO A 276 -27.14 5.59 -7.26
CA PRO A 276 -27.76 6.51 -8.21
C PRO A 276 -29.27 6.65 -7.92
N ASP A 277 -29.79 7.87 -8.04
CA ASP A 277 -31.19 8.20 -7.76
C ASP A 277 -31.67 9.31 -8.72
N TYR A 278 -32.98 9.37 -8.97
CA TYR A 278 -33.64 10.43 -9.74
C TYR A 278 -33.61 11.78 -9.03
N ARG A 279 -33.34 11.81 -7.71
CA ARG A 279 -33.24 13.05 -6.95
C ARG A 279 -32.21 14.00 -7.60
N PRO A 280 -32.56 15.26 -7.93
CA PRO A 280 -31.70 16.11 -8.77
C PRO A 280 -30.29 16.39 -8.23
N ASP A 281 -30.11 16.40 -6.91
CA ASP A 281 -28.81 16.54 -6.25
C ASP A 281 -27.86 15.36 -6.51
N ILE A 282 -28.41 14.17 -6.80
CA ILE A 282 -27.69 12.95 -7.18
C ILE A 282 -27.66 12.81 -8.69
N TYR A 283 -28.82 12.87 -9.35
CA TYR A 283 -28.99 12.54 -10.77
C TYR A 283 -28.02 13.28 -11.69
N GLY A 284 -27.85 14.60 -11.48
CA GLY A 284 -26.93 15.43 -12.28
C GLY A 284 -25.44 15.11 -12.10
N LYS A 285 -25.08 14.21 -11.18
CA LYS A 285 -23.70 13.83 -10.87
C LYS A 285 -23.35 12.39 -11.28
N ILE A 286 -24.34 11.57 -11.60
CA ILE A 286 -24.15 10.16 -11.96
C ILE A 286 -23.30 10.05 -13.23
N GLY A 287 -22.21 9.29 -13.17
CA GLY A 287 -21.30 9.07 -14.29
C GLY A 287 -20.49 10.29 -14.73
N ASN A 288 -20.60 11.41 -14.02
CA ASN A 288 -19.81 12.62 -14.28
C ASN A 288 -18.51 12.57 -13.47
N SER A 289 -17.40 12.95 -14.11
CA SER A 289 -16.05 12.94 -13.51
C SER A 289 -15.56 11.56 -13.03
N GLY A 290 -16.20 10.48 -13.46
CA GLY A 290 -15.85 9.12 -13.10
C GLY A 290 -16.89 8.11 -13.55
N VAL A 291 -16.61 6.83 -13.37
CA VAL A 291 -17.56 5.74 -13.63
C VAL A 291 -18.54 5.59 -12.45
N SER A 292 -19.82 5.39 -12.76
CA SER A 292 -20.82 5.07 -11.75
C SER A 292 -20.83 3.56 -11.46
N VAL A 293 -20.56 3.19 -10.21
CA VAL A 293 -20.53 1.81 -9.72
C VAL A 293 -21.29 1.76 -8.40
N CYS A 294 -22.45 1.12 -8.37
CA CYS A 294 -23.27 1.00 -7.16
C CYS A 294 -23.49 -0.45 -6.73
N CYS A 295 -23.16 -1.43 -7.57
CA CYS A 295 -23.30 -2.85 -7.24
C CYS A 295 -22.12 -3.71 -7.74
N LEU A 296 -22.11 -4.97 -7.31
CA LEU A 296 -21.11 -5.95 -7.76
C LEU A 296 -21.13 -6.16 -9.28
N ASP A 297 -22.31 -6.18 -9.90
CA ASP A 297 -22.43 -6.39 -11.34
C ASP A 297 -21.83 -5.24 -12.15
N ASP A 298 -21.86 -4.01 -11.63
CA ASP A 298 -21.17 -2.88 -12.25
C ASP A 298 -19.66 -3.09 -12.24
N ALA A 299 -19.09 -3.61 -11.14
CA ALA A 299 -17.67 -3.97 -11.10
C ALA A 299 -17.32 -5.10 -12.07
N LYS A 300 -18.20 -6.11 -12.22
CA LYS A 300 -18.05 -7.18 -13.22
C LYS A 300 -18.02 -6.63 -14.64
N LYS A 301 -18.98 -5.76 -14.98
CA LYS A 301 -19.04 -5.10 -16.29
C LYS A 301 -17.81 -4.24 -16.55
N LEU A 302 -17.42 -3.44 -15.55
CA LEU A 302 -16.29 -2.51 -15.62
C LEU A 302 -14.98 -3.23 -15.99
N TYR A 303 -14.73 -4.40 -15.40
CA TYR A 303 -13.50 -5.17 -15.60
C TYR A 303 -13.65 -6.39 -16.52
N SER A 304 -14.78 -6.51 -17.21
CA SER A 304 -15.00 -7.61 -18.16
C SER A 304 -13.96 -7.63 -19.28
N GLY A 305 -13.55 -8.83 -19.69
CA GLY A 305 -12.49 -9.04 -20.67
C GLY A 305 -11.06 -8.80 -20.15
N PHE A 306 -10.88 -8.47 -18.87
CA PHE A 306 -9.57 -8.43 -18.22
C PHE A 306 -9.50 -9.51 -17.15
N ASN A 307 -8.65 -10.52 -17.33
CA ASN A 307 -8.44 -11.52 -16.28
C ASN A 307 -7.72 -10.88 -15.08
N LEU A 308 -8.48 -10.64 -13.99
CA LEU A 308 -8.01 -9.95 -12.79
C LEU A 308 -7.02 -10.77 -11.94
N ALA A 309 -6.95 -12.09 -12.16
CA ALA A 309 -5.99 -12.98 -11.51
C ALA A 309 -4.71 -13.21 -12.35
N ASP A 310 -4.62 -12.62 -13.55
CA ASP A 310 -3.44 -12.72 -14.40
C ASP A 310 -2.26 -11.92 -13.82
N PRO A 311 -1.04 -12.48 -13.75
CA PRO A 311 0.13 -11.77 -13.21
C PRO A 311 0.51 -10.49 -13.98
N LYS A 312 0.09 -10.34 -15.25
CA LYS A 312 0.30 -9.15 -16.08
C LYS A 312 -0.85 -8.15 -16.02
N THR A 313 -1.90 -8.43 -15.26
CA THR A 313 -3.01 -7.50 -15.00
C THR A 313 -2.86 -6.90 -13.60
N SER A 314 -3.03 -5.58 -13.50
CA SER A 314 -3.14 -4.91 -12.21
C SER A 314 -4.09 -3.72 -12.29
N VAL A 315 -4.96 -3.59 -11.30
CA VAL A 315 -5.98 -2.53 -11.26
C VAL A 315 -5.70 -1.60 -10.08
N SER A 316 -5.67 -0.31 -10.35
CA SER A 316 -5.70 0.72 -9.32
C SER A 316 -7.09 1.33 -9.27
N MET A 317 -7.64 1.53 -8.10
CA MET A 317 -8.96 2.15 -7.90
C MET A 317 -8.74 3.34 -6.97
N THR A 318 -9.22 4.54 -7.33
CA THR A 318 -9.04 5.72 -6.46
C THR A 318 -10.32 5.96 -5.65
N ILE A 319 -10.38 5.41 -4.43
CA ILE A 319 -11.57 5.47 -3.56
C ILE A 319 -11.18 5.61 -2.09
N ASN A 320 -11.96 6.35 -1.29
CA ASN A 320 -11.65 6.62 0.12
C ASN A 320 -12.75 6.09 1.05
N GLY A 321 -13.83 6.86 1.27
CA GLY A 321 -14.88 6.53 2.25
C GLY A 321 -15.46 5.12 2.12
N PRO A 322 -15.99 4.73 0.94
CA PRO A 322 -16.53 3.39 0.72
C PRO A 322 -15.51 2.41 0.14
N ALA A 323 -14.20 2.65 0.32
CA ALA A 323 -13.14 1.78 -0.17
C ALA A 323 -13.31 0.30 0.24
N PRO A 324 -13.72 -0.05 1.48
CA PRO A 324 -13.95 -1.45 1.86
C PRO A 324 -15.03 -2.13 1.00
N THR A 325 -16.12 -1.42 0.69
CA THR A 325 -17.22 -1.93 -0.13
C THR A 325 -16.80 -2.12 -1.58
N ILE A 326 -16.12 -1.14 -2.18
CA ILE A 326 -15.62 -1.24 -3.56
C ILE A 326 -14.55 -2.32 -3.70
N THR A 327 -13.70 -2.49 -2.69
CA THR A 327 -12.73 -3.59 -2.63
C THR A 327 -13.45 -4.94 -2.62
N ALA A 328 -14.53 -5.07 -1.83
CA ALA A 328 -15.32 -6.29 -1.81
C ALA A 328 -15.96 -6.57 -3.18
N PHE A 329 -16.46 -5.55 -3.89
CA PHE A 329 -16.96 -5.72 -5.25
C PHE A 329 -15.86 -6.19 -6.21
N PHE A 330 -14.69 -5.57 -6.19
CA PHE A 330 -13.56 -5.95 -7.03
C PHE A 330 -13.08 -7.38 -6.77
N MET A 331 -12.93 -7.77 -5.50
CA MET A 331 -12.50 -9.12 -5.13
C MET A 331 -13.51 -10.18 -5.57
N ASN A 332 -14.81 -9.94 -5.38
CA ASN A 332 -15.84 -10.87 -5.83
C ASN A 332 -15.93 -10.92 -7.36
N ALA A 333 -15.74 -9.80 -8.07
CA ALA A 333 -15.66 -9.82 -9.53
C ALA A 333 -14.48 -10.68 -10.03
N ALA A 334 -13.31 -10.60 -9.38
CA ALA A 334 -12.16 -11.44 -9.72
C ALA A 334 -12.42 -12.93 -9.44
N ILE A 335 -13.05 -13.26 -8.31
CA ILE A 335 -13.44 -14.64 -7.96
C ILE A 335 -14.44 -15.18 -8.98
N ASP A 336 -15.46 -14.40 -9.34
CA ASP A 336 -16.49 -14.80 -10.30
C ASP A 336 -15.90 -14.98 -11.71
N GLN A 337 -14.89 -14.22 -12.11
CA GLN A 337 -14.14 -14.48 -13.36
C GLN A 337 -13.45 -15.85 -13.34
N GLN A 338 -12.82 -16.24 -12.22
CA GLN A 338 -12.18 -17.56 -12.15
C GLN A 338 -13.21 -18.70 -12.06
N CYS A 339 -14.36 -18.46 -11.43
CA CYS A 339 -15.49 -19.38 -11.46
C CYS A 339 -16.01 -19.56 -12.90
N GLU A 340 -16.14 -18.48 -13.66
CA GLU A 340 -16.52 -18.51 -15.06
C GLU A 340 -15.51 -19.28 -15.93
N ILE A 341 -14.21 -19.08 -15.73
CA ILE A 341 -13.15 -19.86 -16.40
C ILE A 341 -13.31 -21.35 -16.11
N TYR A 342 -13.53 -21.72 -14.84
CA TYR A 342 -13.79 -23.12 -14.45
C TYR A 342 -15.04 -23.69 -15.14
N ILE A 343 -16.14 -22.93 -15.15
CA ILE A 343 -17.41 -23.33 -15.78
C ILE A 343 -17.20 -23.62 -17.27
N ARG A 344 -16.52 -22.72 -17.99
CA ARG A 344 -16.21 -22.88 -19.42
C ARG A 344 -15.31 -24.09 -19.67
N GLN A 345 -14.26 -24.27 -18.87
CA GLN A 345 -13.31 -25.38 -19.00
C GLN A 345 -13.94 -26.77 -18.75
N ASN A 346 -15.01 -26.83 -17.96
CA ASN A 346 -15.71 -28.07 -17.63
C ASN A 346 -17.03 -28.26 -18.40
N GLY A 347 -17.34 -27.38 -19.37
CA GLY A 347 -18.56 -27.49 -20.19
C GLY A 347 -19.87 -27.29 -19.41
N LEU A 348 -19.83 -26.58 -18.28
CA LEU A 348 -20.99 -26.38 -17.38
C LEU A 348 -21.86 -25.17 -17.75
N GLU A 349 -21.56 -24.50 -18.87
CA GLU A 349 -22.18 -23.22 -19.23
C GLU A 349 -23.71 -23.30 -19.34
N GLU A 350 -24.25 -24.30 -20.03
CA GLU A 350 -25.69 -24.43 -20.23
C GLU A 350 -26.42 -24.78 -18.91
N GLU A 351 -25.82 -25.61 -18.06
CA GLU A 351 -26.35 -25.89 -16.72
C GLU A 351 -26.43 -24.61 -15.87
N VAL A 352 -25.35 -23.81 -15.89
CA VAL A 352 -25.28 -22.55 -15.14
C VAL A 352 -26.27 -21.52 -15.69
N LYS A 353 -26.36 -21.35 -17.01
CA LYS A 353 -27.36 -20.47 -17.64
C LYS A 353 -28.79 -20.89 -17.29
N ASN A 354 -29.07 -22.18 -17.25
CA ASN A 354 -30.37 -22.71 -16.83
C ASN A 354 -30.68 -22.37 -15.37
N LYS A 355 -29.72 -22.59 -14.44
CA LYS A 355 -29.86 -22.19 -13.04
C LYS A 355 -30.12 -20.69 -12.89
N ILE A 356 -29.37 -19.85 -13.62
CA ILE A 356 -29.57 -18.39 -13.59
C ILE A 356 -30.98 -18.04 -14.07
N ARG A 357 -31.43 -18.60 -15.20
CA ARG A 357 -32.80 -18.37 -15.70
C ARG A 357 -33.86 -18.74 -14.67
N GLN A 358 -33.78 -19.93 -14.09
CA GLN A 358 -34.72 -20.40 -13.07
C GLN A 358 -34.78 -19.44 -11.86
N ILE A 359 -33.63 -19.03 -11.33
CA ILE A 359 -33.56 -18.09 -10.19
C ILE A 359 -34.23 -16.75 -10.49
N TYR A 360 -34.09 -16.25 -11.72
CA TYR A 360 -34.65 -14.97 -12.13
C TYR A 360 -36.15 -15.08 -12.49
N GLU A 361 -36.56 -16.19 -13.09
CA GLU A 361 -37.98 -16.53 -13.34
C GLU A 361 -38.76 -16.65 -12.02
N GLU A 362 -38.21 -17.32 -11.00
CA GLU A 362 -38.81 -17.42 -9.66
C GLU A 362 -38.99 -16.05 -8.99
N LYS A 363 -38.10 -15.09 -9.30
CA LYS A 363 -38.19 -13.72 -8.78
C LYS A 363 -39.07 -12.80 -9.63
N GLY A 364 -39.53 -13.25 -10.80
CA GLY A 364 -40.22 -12.40 -11.77
C GLY A 364 -39.36 -11.26 -12.32
N LEU A 365 -38.03 -11.43 -12.38
CA LEU A 365 -37.07 -10.43 -12.83
C LEU A 365 -36.29 -10.92 -14.05
N GLN A 366 -35.73 -9.99 -14.83
CA GLN A 366 -34.79 -10.32 -15.91
C GLN A 366 -33.35 -10.33 -15.40
N PRO A 367 -32.50 -11.28 -15.84
CA PRO A 367 -31.09 -11.29 -15.47
C PRO A 367 -30.38 -10.05 -16.03
N PRO A 368 -29.46 -9.43 -15.28
CA PRO A 368 -28.72 -8.26 -15.73
C PRO A 368 -27.81 -8.62 -16.91
N GLN A 369 -27.63 -7.66 -17.81
CA GLN A 369 -26.84 -7.82 -19.02
C GLN A 369 -25.81 -6.69 -19.16
N TYR A 370 -24.83 -6.92 -20.02
CA TYR A 370 -23.89 -5.90 -20.45
C TYR A 370 -24.56 -5.05 -21.55
N ASN A 371 -24.88 -3.79 -21.25
CA ASN A 371 -25.82 -2.99 -22.06
C ASN A 371 -25.16 -2.20 -23.21
N ALA A 372 -24.08 -2.73 -23.79
CA ALA A 372 -23.37 -2.12 -24.91
C ALA A 372 -22.68 -3.19 -25.78
N PRO A 373 -22.26 -2.88 -27.02
CA PRO A 373 -21.39 -3.77 -27.78
C PRO A 373 -20.07 -4.03 -27.03
N LEU A 374 -19.60 -5.28 -27.04
CA LEU A 374 -18.30 -5.61 -26.47
C LEU A 374 -17.19 -4.86 -27.21
N PRO A 375 -16.27 -4.19 -26.50
CA PRO A 375 -15.17 -3.48 -27.14
C PRO A 375 -14.16 -4.45 -27.75
N GLN A 376 -13.35 -3.96 -28.68
CA GLN A 376 -12.30 -4.74 -29.31
C GLN A 376 -11.31 -5.29 -28.27
N GLY A 377 -11.07 -6.60 -28.29
CA GLY A 377 -10.19 -7.28 -27.32
C GLY A 377 -10.90 -7.81 -26.07
N ASN A 378 -12.19 -7.53 -25.89
CA ASN A 378 -13.00 -8.13 -24.83
C ASN A 378 -13.54 -9.50 -25.28
N ASP A 379 -13.19 -10.56 -24.54
CA ASP A 379 -13.57 -11.96 -24.80
C ASP A 379 -14.83 -12.42 -24.02
N GLY A 380 -15.52 -11.46 -23.40
CA GLY A 380 -16.72 -11.69 -22.59
C GLY A 380 -16.45 -12.28 -21.20
N LEU A 381 -15.19 -12.45 -20.78
CA LEU A 381 -14.86 -12.93 -19.43
C LEU A 381 -15.45 -12.00 -18.37
N GLY A 382 -16.12 -12.57 -17.36
CA GLY A 382 -16.73 -11.86 -16.24
C GLY A 382 -18.19 -11.47 -16.48
N LEU A 383 -18.79 -11.90 -17.59
CA LEU A 383 -20.18 -11.60 -17.94
C LEU A 383 -21.14 -12.79 -17.74
N LEU A 384 -20.63 -14.02 -17.61
CA LEU A 384 -21.50 -15.21 -17.46
C LEU A 384 -22.29 -15.17 -16.15
N LEU A 385 -21.68 -14.64 -15.10
CA LEU A 385 -22.24 -14.58 -13.74
C LEU A 385 -22.79 -13.19 -13.40
N LEU A 386 -23.26 -12.40 -14.36
CA LEU A 386 -24.00 -11.17 -14.00
C LEU A 386 -25.27 -11.53 -13.24
N GLY A 387 -25.51 -10.87 -12.11
CA GLY A 387 -26.70 -11.07 -11.27
C GLY A 387 -26.61 -12.20 -10.25
N ILE A 388 -25.52 -12.95 -10.27
CA ILE A 388 -25.31 -14.10 -9.39
C ILE A 388 -23.84 -14.22 -9.01
N THR A 389 -23.52 -14.92 -7.93
CA THR A 389 -22.14 -15.18 -7.51
C THR A 389 -21.79 -16.65 -7.70
N GLY A 390 -20.50 -16.95 -7.85
CA GLY A 390 -20.01 -18.31 -8.11
C GLY A 390 -20.49 -19.36 -7.08
N ASP A 391 -20.64 -18.98 -5.81
CA ASP A 391 -21.11 -19.85 -4.72
C ASP A 391 -22.56 -20.33 -4.89
N LYS A 392 -23.35 -19.66 -5.73
CA LYS A 392 -24.74 -20.03 -6.01
C LYS A 392 -24.88 -21.02 -7.15
N VAL A 393 -23.85 -21.16 -7.99
CA VAL A 393 -23.91 -21.97 -9.21
C VAL A 393 -22.93 -23.14 -9.20
N LEU A 394 -21.84 -23.03 -8.43
CA LEU A 394 -20.84 -24.07 -8.24
C LEU A 394 -20.96 -24.77 -6.89
N PRO A 395 -20.53 -26.04 -6.77
CA PRO A 395 -20.37 -26.70 -5.48
C PRO A 395 -19.45 -25.91 -4.54
N ARG A 396 -19.80 -25.89 -3.25
CA ARG A 396 -19.10 -25.09 -2.23
C ARG A 396 -17.59 -25.32 -2.19
N GLU A 397 -17.15 -26.57 -2.29
CA GLU A 397 -15.73 -26.92 -2.22
C GLU A 397 -14.94 -26.35 -3.41
N ILE A 398 -15.52 -26.42 -4.62
CA ILE A 398 -14.91 -25.84 -5.83
C ILE A 398 -14.82 -24.32 -5.68
N TYR A 399 -15.90 -23.67 -5.26
CA TYR A 399 -15.93 -22.22 -5.06
C TYR A 399 -14.89 -21.75 -4.02
N GLU A 400 -14.81 -22.39 -2.86
CA GLU A 400 -13.85 -21.99 -1.81
C GLU A 400 -12.40 -22.21 -2.25
N ASN A 401 -12.11 -23.26 -3.03
CA ASN A 401 -10.79 -23.47 -3.61
C ASN A 401 -10.42 -22.37 -4.63
N ILE A 402 -11.34 -22.05 -5.56
CA ILE A 402 -11.15 -20.96 -6.53
C ILE A 402 -10.95 -19.63 -5.82
N LYS A 403 -11.79 -19.33 -4.82
CA LYS A 403 -11.72 -18.10 -4.03
C LYS A 403 -10.38 -17.95 -3.33
N LYS A 404 -9.92 -19.00 -2.63
CA LYS A 404 -8.63 -19.01 -1.93
C LYS A 404 -7.46 -18.75 -2.88
N ASP A 405 -7.44 -19.44 -4.03
CA ASP A 405 -6.39 -19.26 -5.04
C ASP A 405 -6.41 -17.86 -5.66
N THR A 406 -7.59 -17.38 -6.02
CA THR A 406 -7.79 -16.04 -6.62
C THR A 406 -7.30 -14.93 -5.69
N LEU A 407 -7.69 -14.95 -4.41
CA LEU A 407 -7.29 -13.95 -3.42
C LEU A 407 -5.77 -13.90 -3.19
N SER A 408 -5.04 -14.97 -3.50
CA SER A 408 -3.58 -15.01 -3.43
C SER A 408 -2.87 -14.44 -4.67
N LYS A 409 -3.59 -14.28 -5.78
CA LYS A 409 -3.05 -13.89 -7.09
C LYS A 409 -3.41 -12.47 -7.51
N VAL A 410 -4.60 -11.99 -7.13
CA VAL A 410 -5.11 -10.67 -7.52
C VAL A 410 -4.11 -9.56 -7.14
N ARG A 411 -3.84 -8.66 -8.10
CA ARG A 411 -2.91 -7.54 -7.93
C ARG A 411 -3.63 -6.21 -8.12
N GLY A 412 -3.43 -5.28 -7.20
CA GLY A 412 -4.00 -3.96 -7.33
C GLY A 412 -3.72 -3.04 -6.15
N THR A 413 -4.23 -1.82 -6.27
CA THR A 413 -4.21 -0.78 -5.24
C THR A 413 -5.62 -0.20 -5.13
N VAL A 414 -6.07 0.06 -3.90
CA VAL A 414 -7.35 0.71 -3.59
C VAL A 414 -7.07 2.02 -2.88
#